data_AF-A0A819HI30-F1
#
_entry.id   AF-A0A819HI30-F1
#
_cell.length_a   1.000
_cell.length_b   1.000
_cell.length_c   1.000
_cell.angle_alpha   90.00
_cell.angle_beta   90.00
_cell.angle_gamma   90.00
#
_symmetry.space_group_name_H-M   'P 1'
#
loop_
_entity.id
_entity.type
_entity.pdbx_description
1 polymer ?
#
loop_
_entity_poly.entity_id
_entity_poly.type
_entity_poly.pdbx_seq_one_letter_code
_entity_poly.pdbx_strand_id
1 'polypeptide(L)' 'MNNITKECPDVSVTTNYGGYCYFGEYSLSFAAVLQQEKSVRLLVAKDADTNCQD' A
#
# COMPACT_ATOMS: atom_id res chain seq x y z
N MET A 1 6.16 -21.93 -8.84
CA MET A 1 6.48 -20.87 -7.87
C MET A 1 5.59 -19.70 -8.23
N ASN A 2 4.56 -19.44 -7.43
CA ASN A 2 3.56 -18.44 -7.78
C ASN A 2 4.22 -17.07 -7.71
N ASN A 3 4.33 -16.41 -8.87
CA ASN A 3 4.77 -15.04 -8.98
C ASN A 3 3.76 -14.20 -8.19
N ILE A 4 4.12 -13.78 -6.98
CA ILE A 4 3.41 -12.72 -6.28
C ILE A 4 3.64 -11.48 -7.13
N THR A 5 2.73 -11.23 -8.06
CA THR A 5 2.70 -10.03 -8.88
C THR A 5 2.75 -8.85 -7.92
N LYS A 6 3.77 -8.00 -8.10
CA LYS A 6 3.86 -6.70 -7.44
C LYS A 6 2.47 -6.09 -7.40
N GLU A 7 1.97 -5.83 -6.20
CA GLU A 7 0.63 -5.30 -5.98
C GLU A 7 0.60 -3.89 -6.57
N CYS A 8 0.26 -3.80 -7.86
CA CYS A 8 -0.07 -2.57 -8.55
C CYS A 8 -1.60 -2.51 -8.55
N PRO A 9 -2.21 -1.94 -7.49
CA PRO A 9 -3.62 -1.63 -7.54
C PRO A 9 -3.88 -0.70 -8.72
N ASP A 10 -5.01 -0.90 -9.39
CA ASP A 10 -5.49 0.02 -10.42
C ASP A 10 -6.01 1.29 -9.71
N VAL A 11 -5.10 2.23 -9.49
CA VAL A 11 -5.33 3.51 -8.81
C VAL A 11 -6.04 4.48 -9.77
N SER A 12 -7.18 5.01 -9.34
CA SER A 12 -7.88 6.04 -10.11
C SER A 12 -7.23 7.40 -9.88
N VAL A 13 -6.65 8.00 -10.92
CA VAL A 13 -6.10 9.38 -10.90
C VAL A 13 -7.12 10.45 -10.50
N THR A 14 -8.41 10.11 -10.48
CA THR A 14 -9.48 10.94 -9.91
C THR A 14 -10.28 10.09 -8.92
N THR A 15 -10.07 10.30 -7.63
CA THR A 15 -10.90 9.70 -6.58
C THR A 15 -11.68 10.79 -5.85
N ASN A 16 -12.97 10.54 -5.60
CA ASN A 16 -13.82 11.36 -4.75
C ASN A 16 -14.25 10.56 -3.51
N TYR A 17 -13.37 9.67 -3.02
CA TYR A 17 -13.65 8.68 -1.99
C TYR A 17 -14.49 9.27 -0.84
N GLY A 18 -15.78 8.92 -0.83
CA GLY A 18 -16.75 9.37 0.18
C GLY A 18 -16.94 8.38 1.33
N GLY A 19 -16.06 7.37 1.44
CA GLY A 19 -16.12 6.36 2.47
C GLY A 19 -15.59 6.84 3.83
N TYR A 20 -15.66 5.98 4.84
CA TYR A 20 -15.36 6.35 6.23
C TYR A 20 -13.87 6.53 6.54
N CYS A 21 -12.97 5.85 5.82
CA CYS A 21 -11.54 5.96 6.06
C CYS A 21 -10.72 5.57 4.83
N TYR A 22 -9.58 6.23 4.65
CA TYR A 22 -8.70 6.04 3.51
C TYR A 22 -7.24 5.90 3.98
N PHE A 23 -6.52 4.93 3.42
CA PHE A 23 -5.17 4.55 3.85
C PHE A 23 -4.16 4.49 2.70
N GLY A 24 -4.49 5.10 1.56
CA GLY A 24 -3.59 5.30 0.43
C GLY A 24 -3.22 4.05 -0.36
N GLU A 25 -4.25 3.27 -0.74
CA GLU A 25 -4.35 2.18 -1.75
C GLU A 25 -3.28 1.07 -1.79
N TYR A 26 -2.19 1.21 -1.06
CA TYR A 26 -1.07 0.29 -0.98
C TYR A 26 -1.00 -0.36 0.40
N SER A 27 -0.65 -1.65 0.42
CA SER A 27 -0.43 -2.42 1.66
C SER A 27 0.59 -1.77 2.60
N LEU A 28 1.60 -1.08 2.05
CA LEU A 28 2.59 -0.35 2.83
C LEU A 28 1.98 0.85 3.56
N SER A 29 1.16 1.64 2.87
CA SER A 29 0.47 2.80 3.43
C SER A 29 -0.47 2.39 4.57
N PHE A 30 -1.23 1.31 4.39
CA PHE A 30 -2.08 0.74 5.44
C PHE A 30 -1.28 0.31 6.69
N ALA A 31 -0.19 -0.46 6.49
CA ALA A 31 0.67 -0.90 7.59
C ALA A 31 1.32 0.27 8.34
N ALA A 32 1.72 1.32 7.61
CA ALA A 32 2.31 2.52 8.18
C ALA A 32 1.31 3.30 9.03
N VAL A 33 0.09 3.55 8.54
CA VAL A 33 -0.96 4.28 9.28
C VAL A 33 -1.33 3.57 10.59
N LEU A 34 -1.35 2.23 10.57
CA LEU A 34 -1.65 1.41 11.75
C LEU A 34 -0.44 1.11 12.64
N GLN A 35 0.72 1.75 12.39
CA GLN A 35 1.95 1.61 13.18
C GLN A 35 2.44 0.15 13.30
N GLN A 36 2.22 -0.66 12.26
CA GLN A 36 2.64 -2.06 12.23
C GLN A 36 4.10 -2.18 11.78
N GLU A 37 5.05 -1.81 12.65
CA GLU A 37 6.48 -1.72 12.31
C GLU A 37 7.04 -3.00 11.65
N LYS A 38 6.67 -4.18 12.17
CA LYS A 38 7.12 -5.47 11.62
C LYS A 38 6.63 -5.68 10.19
N SER A 39 5.39 -5.30 9.91
CA SER A 39 4.79 -5.39 8.58
C SER A 39 5.43 -4.39 7.60
N VAL A 40 5.67 -3.15 8.05
CA VAL A 40 6.39 -2.14 7.25
C VAL A 40 7.77 -2.67 6.86
N ARG A 41 8.54 -3.20 7.83
CA ARG A 41 9.87 -3.76 7.56
C ARG A 41 9.83 -4.94 6.60
N LEU A 42 8.85 -5.82 6.73
CA LEU A 42 8.67 -6.95 5.82
C LEU A 42 8.35 -6.49 4.40
N LEU A 43 7.45 -5.52 4.24
CA LEU A 43 7.04 -4.99 2.94
C LEU A 43 8.19 -4.27 2.24
N VAL A 44 8.95 -3.43 2.96
CA VAL A 44 10.16 -2.78 2.43
C VAL A 44 11.22 -3.80 2.03
N ALA A 45 11.41 -4.86 2.83
CA ALA A 45 12.32 -5.96 2.49
C ALA A 45 11.84 -6.82 1.31
N LYS A 46 10.61 -6.61 0.83
CA LYS A 46 10.00 -7.23 -0.35
C LYS A 46 9.81 -6.23 -1.49
N ASP A 47 10.62 -5.17 -1.53
CA ASP A 47 10.66 -4.18 -2.60
C ASP A 47 9.37 -3.35 -2.77
N ALA A 48 8.60 -3.17 -1.68
CA ALA A 48 7.55 -2.17 -1.66
C ALA A 48 8.16 -0.76 -1.77
N ASP A 49 7.67 0.05 -2.70
CA ASP A 49 8.15 1.42 -2.91
C ASP A 49 7.53 2.36 -1.87
N THR A 50 8.38 3.01 -1.07
CA THR A 50 7.96 3.94 -0.02
C THR A 50 7.51 5.30 -0.56
N ASN A 51 7.67 5.55 -1.87
CA ASN A 51 7.29 6.80 -2.53
C ASN A 51 6.09 6.62 -3.48
N CYS A 52 5.43 5.46 -3.47
CA CYS A 52 4.21 5.28 -4.24
C CYS A 52 3.16 6.32 -3.80
N GLN A 53 2.71 7.11 -4.77
CA GLN A 53 1.55 7.97 -4.63
C GLN A 53 0.31 7.21 -5.13
N ASP A 54 -0.80 7.40 -4.44
CA ASP A 54 -2.14 7.01 -4.85
C ASP A 54 -2.76 8.00 -5.84
#